data_AF-A0A2V5T1U6-F1
#
_entry.id   AF-A0A2V5T1U6-F1
#
_cell.length_a   1.000
_cell.length_b   1.000
_cell.length_c   1.000
_cell.angle_alpha   90.00
_cell.angle_beta   90.00
_cell.angle_gamma   90.00
#
_symmetry.space_group_name_H-M   'P 1'
#
loop_
_entity.id
_entity.type
_entity.pdbx_description
1 polymer ?
#
loop_
_entity_poly.entity_id
_entity_poly.type
_entity_poly.pdbx_seq_one_letter_code
_entity_poly.pdbx_strand_id
1 'polypeptide(L)'
;MNGTEPKIEIFKPFGEAFELTKKILFQPFDLTKWLVTGFAAFLSGHFGGVGINFPSPFGNFQPHRADQIIRPHFGQWQPWLQITVAFFAVLVFGLIIVIMWLKARGNFIFTDCIVRNRAAIVEPWREYRKKGNSYFLFFLALILAVLVLAAIMLAIFVAIGWVGHHAREMSSTVFIGFLLFLFVFWISIGIFIAVVSYFMLPVMYRRRCRALEAFRDVTQLIARNPGSFVLFCLFRIVLILAVVMIGTIVSCATCCTAALPYIGTVILLPLFVCLRSFVLLFVRQCGPNYDVWANYTPPEFLPVLSSGPPVPPPSTSLNPPSSPPAST
;
A
#
# COMPACT_ATOMS: atom_id res chain seq x y z
N MET A 1 -8.99 -29.65 -25.48
CA MET A 1 -9.46 -28.32 -25.04
C MET A 1 -8.45 -27.75 -24.04
N ASN A 2 -7.34 -27.19 -24.53
CA ASN A 2 -6.34 -26.53 -23.68
C ASN A 2 -6.69 -25.06 -23.57
N GLY A 3 -7.44 -24.70 -22.52
CA GLY A 3 -7.56 -23.31 -22.12
C GLY A 3 -6.20 -22.85 -21.65
N THR A 4 -5.55 -22.00 -22.43
CA THR A 4 -4.33 -21.29 -22.02
C THR A 4 -4.66 -20.53 -20.73
N GLU A 5 -4.15 -21.03 -19.61
CA GLU A 5 -4.16 -20.25 -18.38
C GLU A 5 -3.53 -18.87 -18.68
N PRO A 6 -4.16 -17.76 -18.26
CA PRO A 6 -3.60 -16.45 -18.51
C PRO A 6 -2.22 -16.38 -17.87
N LYS A 7 -1.18 -16.36 -18.71
CA LYS A 7 0.21 -16.30 -18.27
C LYS A 7 0.42 -14.94 -17.58
N ILE A 8 0.55 -14.96 -16.26
CA ILE A 8 0.80 -13.76 -15.47
C ILE A 8 2.26 -13.36 -15.70
N GLU A 9 2.46 -12.23 -16.38
CA GLU A 9 3.79 -11.71 -16.74
C GLU A 9 4.08 -10.47 -15.89
N ILE A 10 5.28 -10.39 -15.33
CA ILE A 10 5.68 -9.25 -14.47
C ILE A 10 6.34 -8.13 -15.26
N PHE A 11 7.13 -8.45 -16.27
CA PHE A 11 7.88 -7.43 -17.01
C PHE A 11 7.00 -6.61 -17.95
N LYS A 12 5.99 -7.23 -18.57
CA LYS A 12 5.02 -6.55 -19.43
C LYS A 12 4.28 -5.40 -18.73
N PRO A 13 3.62 -5.59 -17.57
CA PRO A 13 2.92 -4.52 -16.88
C PRO A 13 3.88 -3.47 -16.31
N PHE A 14 5.15 -3.81 -16.07
CA PHE A 14 6.16 -2.83 -15.68
C PHE A 14 6.52 -1.90 -16.84
N GLY A 15 6.71 -2.43 -18.05
CA GLY A 15 6.93 -1.61 -19.26
C GLY A 15 5.74 -0.70 -19.56
N GLU A 16 4.52 -1.25 -19.51
CA GLU A 16 3.28 -0.47 -19.67
C GLU A 16 3.14 0.60 -18.57
N ALA A 17 3.49 0.31 -17.32
CA ALA A 17 3.47 1.28 -16.23
C ALA A 17 4.46 2.43 -16.45
N PHE A 18 5.63 2.15 -17.01
CA PHE A 18 6.61 3.17 -17.35
C PHE A 18 6.10 4.09 -18.46
N GLU A 19 5.48 3.53 -19.51
CA GLU A 19 4.84 4.32 -20.57
C GLU A 19 3.67 5.17 -20.05
N LEU A 20 2.81 4.61 -19.19
CA LEU A 20 1.75 5.38 -18.53
C LEU A 20 2.31 6.52 -17.70
N THR A 21 3.40 6.28 -16.96
CA THR A 21 4.05 7.32 -16.16
C THR A 21 4.55 8.46 -17.03
N LYS A 22 5.17 8.15 -18.18
CA LYS A 22 5.61 9.15 -19.15
C LYS A 22 4.44 9.99 -19.67
N LYS A 23 3.34 9.34 -20.03
CA LYS A 23 2.14 10.02 -20.52
C LYS A 23 1.50 10.91 -19.45
N ILE A 24 1.28 10.37 -18.25
CA ILE A 24 0.63 11.09 -17.14
C ILE A 24 1.41 12.35 -16.77
N LEU A 25 2.74 12.23 -16.68
CA LEU A 25 3.56 13.22 -16.00
C LEU A 25 4.33 14.16 -16.93
N PHE A 26 4.62 13.71 -18.15
CA PHE A 26 5.46 14.46 -19.10
C PHE A 26 4.75 14.81 -20.41
N GLN A 27 3.54 14.29 -20.70
CA GLN A 27 2.84 14.53 -21.98
C GLN A 27 1.33 14.82 -21.81
N PRO A 28 0.89 16.09 -21.70
CA PRO A 28 1.71 17.31 -21.61
C PRO A 28 2.31 17.50 -20.22
N PHE A 29 3.51 18.10 -20.15
CA PHE A 29 4.08 18.53 -18.87
C PHE A 29 3.34 19.76 -18.35
N ASP A 30 2.72 19.62 -17.19
CA ASP A 30 2.05 20.70 -16.46
C ASP A 30 2.54 20.69 -15.01
N LEU A 31 3.19 21.79 -14.59
CA LEU A 31 3.74 21.94 -13.25
C LEU A 31 2.65 21.91 -12.17
N THR A 32 1.46 22.46 -12.46
CA THR A 32 0.33 22.43 -11.54
C THR A 32 -0.13 20.99 -11.34
N LYS A 33 -0.27 20.25 -12.44
CA LYS A 33 -0.60 18.82 -12.40
C LYS A 33 0.44 18.01 -11.64
N TRP A 34 1.72 18.31 -11.84
CA TRP A 34 2.83 17.67 -11.15
C TRP A 34 2.77 17.90 -9.63
N LEU A 35 2.63 19.14 -9.18
CA LEU A 35 2.59 19.48 -7.75
C LEU A 35 1.35 18.96 -7.05
N VAL A 36 0.19 19.00 -7.72
CA VAL A 36 -1.07 18.46 -7.20
C VAL A 36 -1.02 16.93 -7.10
N THR A 37 -0.45 16.26 -8.10
CA THR A 37 -0.26 14.80 -8.07
C THR A 37 0.80 14.40 -7.04
N GLY A 38 1.85 15.20 -6.87
CA GLY A 38 2.84 15.08 -5.82
C GLY A 38 2.23 15.25 -4.43
N PHE A 39 1.30 16.18 -4.26
CA PHE A 39 0.54 16.34 -3.03
C PHE A 39 -0.39 15.16 -2.76
N ALA A 40 -1.07 14.63 -3.79
CA ALA A 40 -1.86 13.41 -3.66
C ALA A 40 -0.98 12.21 -3.26
N ALA A 41 0.22 12.07 -3.86
CA ALA A 41 1.19 11.05 -3.50
C ALA A 41 1.67 11.21 -2.04
N PHE A 42 1.96 12.43 -1.61
CA PHE A 42 2.35 12.76 -0.24
C PHE A 42 1.24 12.40 0.75
N LEU A 43 0.00 12.82 0.49
CA LEU A 43 -1.17 12.47 1.28
C LEU A 43 -1.39 10.96 1.36
N SER A 44 -1.08 10.21 0.30
CA SER A 44 -1.20 8.75 0.28
C SER A 44 -0.13 8.03 1.10
N GLY A 45 0.80 8.79 1.70
CA GLY A 45 1.85 8.28 2.57
C GLY A 45 3.14 7.92 1.84
N HIS A 46 3.31 8.32 0.57
CA HIS A 46 4.58 8.23 -0.14
C HIS A 46 5.41 9.46 0.22
N PHE A 47 6.00 9.45 1.41
CA PHE A 47 6.90 10.52 1.86
C PHE A 47 8.27 10.30 1.21
N GLY A 48 8.71 11.24 0.37
CA GLY A 48 10.05 11.21 -0.18
C GLY A 48 11.01 11.76 0.85
N GLY A 49 11.95 10.92 1.23
CA GLY A 49 12.81 11.12 2.39
C GLY A 49 13.10 9.73 2.95
N VAL A 50 14.39 9.39 2.99
CA VAL A 50 14.91 8.13 3.53
C VAL A 50 14.12 7.77 4.79
N GLY A 51 13.28 6.73 4.68
CA GLY A 51 12.49 6.14 5.75
C GLY A 51 12.15 7.10 6.89
N ILE A 52 11.22 8.03 6.69
CA ILE A 52 10.45 8.50 7.85
C ILE A 52 9.60 7.31 8.26
N ASN A 53 10.21 6.48 9.10
CA ASN A 53 9.55 5.43 9.83
C ASN A 53 8.48 6.16 10.63
N PHE A 54 7.24 6.20 10.11
CA PHE A 54 6.11 6.41 11.00
C PHE A 54 6.31 5.43 12.13
N PRO A 55 6.24 5.86 13.39
CA PRO A 55 6.41 4.94 14.48
C PRO A 55 5.40 3.82 14.24
N SER A 56 5.90 2.64 13.86
CA SER A 56 5.19 1.45 14.27
C SER A 56 5.13 1.59 15.80
N PRO A 57 4.00 1.30 16.45
CA PRO A 57 3.97 1.16 17.91
C PRO A 57 4.98 0.11 18.41
N PHE A 58 5.62 -0.61 17.48
CA PHE A 58 6.52 -1.74 17.65
C PHE A 58 7.91 -1.50 17.02
N GLY A 59 8.37 -0.24 16.98
CA GLY A 59 9.73 0.10 16.58
C GLY A 59 10.62 0.24 17.81
N ASN A 60 11.42 -0.80 18.09
CA ASN A 60 12.55 -0.83 19.02
C ASN A 60 12.50 0.21 20.16
N PHE A 61 11.75 -0.08 21.22
CA PHE A 61 12.14 0.39 22.55
C PHE A 61 13.48 -0.27 22.86
N GLN A 62 14.55 0.39 22.44
CA GLN A 62 15.85 0.13 23.00
C GLN A 62 15.87 0.95 24.29
N PRO A 63 15.74 0.34 25.49
CA PRO A 63 16.01 1.05 26.72
C PRO A 63 17.51 1.34 26.72
N HIS A 64 17.91 2.39 26.02
CA HIS A 64 19.18 3.03 26.34
C HIS A 64 19.06 3.41 27.80
N ARG A 65 20.02 2.95 28.59
CA ARG A 65 20.27 3.34 29.98
C ARG A 65 20.15 4.85 30.13
N ALA A 66 18.92 5.35 30.29
CA ALA A 66 18.61 6.70 30.72
C ALA A 66 18.47 6.75 32.25
N ASP A 67 18.89 5.68 32.94
CA ASP A 67 18.82 5.57 34.39
C ASP A 67 19.92 6.36 35.13
N GLN A 68 20.92 6.91 34.43
CA GLN A 68 22.06 7.57 35.09
C GLN A 68 22.14 9.09 34.92
N ILE A 69 21.37 9.72 34.02
CA ILE A 69 21.49 11.17 33.76
C ILE A 69 20.30 11.96 34.35
N ILE A 70 19.19 11.31 34.71
CA ILE A 70 17.90 11.97 35.00
C ILE A 70 17.39 11.63 36.41
N ARG A 71 18.27 11.62 37.44
CA ARG A 71 17.85 11.20 38.79
C ARG A 71 17.92 12.18 39.97
N PRO A 72 18.52 13.39 39.94
CA PRO A 72 18.52 14.19 41.17
C PRO A 72 17.50 15.35 41.22
N HIS A 73 16.70 15.65 40.18
CA HIS A 73 15.86 16.87 40.17
C HIS A 73 14.34 16.72 39.96
N PHE A 74 13.81 15.51 39.75
CA PHE A 74 12.39 15.32 39.42
C PHE A 74 11.43 15.18 40.62
N GLY A 75 11.94 15.15 41.85
CA GLY A 75 11.12 14.94 43.05
C GLY A 75 10.11 16.05 43.37
N GLN A 76 10.24 17.24 42.76
CA GLN A 76 9.42 18.42 43.07
C GLN A 76 8.37 18.78 42.00
N TRP A 77 8.47 18.23 40.78
CA TRP A 77 7.58 18.54 39.64
C TRP A 77 6.65 17.37 39.24
N GLN A 78 6.55 16.38 40.11
CA GLN A 78 6.05 15.03 39.81
C GLN A 78 4.61 14.96 39.24
N PRO A 79 3.59 15.70 39.75
CA PRO A 79 2.24 15.60 39.20
C PRO A 79 2.04 16.41 37.90
N TRP A 80 2.60 17.62 37.81
CA TRP A 80 2.45 18.49 36.63
C TRP A 80 3.15 17.92 35.40
N LEU A 81 4.29 17.25 35.58
CA LEU A 81 5.01 16.60 34.49
C LEU A 81 4.26 15.36 33.99
N GLN A 82 3.66 14.57 34.89
CA GLN A 82 2.83 13.42 34.49
C GLN A 82 1.61 13.84 33.67
N ILE A 83 0.92 14.92 34.06
CA ILE A 83 -0.22 15.47 33.32
C ILE A 83 0.23 15.98 31.95
N THR A 84 1.37 16.68 31.87
CA THR A 84 1.91 17.20 30.62
C THR A 84 2.29 16.06 29.67
N VAL A 85 2.99 15.03 30.16
CA VAL A 85 3.36 13.86 29.36
C VAL A 85 2.12 13.10 28.88
N ALA A 86 1.11 12.92 29.74
CA ALA A 86 -0.15 12.28 29.36
C ALA A 86 -0.89 13.07 28.27
N PHE A 87 -0.96 14.40 28.39
CA PHE A 87 -1.56 15.27 27.38
C PHE A 87 -0.84 15.16 26.04
N PHE A 88 0.50 15.24 26.04
CA PHE A 88 1.30 15.07 24.81
C PHE A 88 1.13 13.68 24.21
N ALA A 89 1.07 12.62 25.02
CA ALA A 89 0.85 11.26 24.54
C ALA A 89 -0.52 11.12 23.85
N VAL A 90 -1.58 11.67 24.44
CA VAL A 90 -2.92 11.69 23.83
C VAL A 90 -2.93 12.51 22.53
N LEU A 91 -2.25 13.65 22.50
CA LEU A 91 -2.13 14.48 21.30
C LEU A 91 -1.40 13.74 20.18
N VAL A 92 -0.27 13.10 20.47
CA VAL A 92 0.50 12.29 19.50
C VAL A 92 -0.34 11.12 19.00
N PHE A 93 -1.06 10.44 19.89
CA PHE A 93 -1.96 9.34 19.49
C PHE A 93 -3.10 9.82 18.58
N GLY A 94 -3.73 10.94 18.90
CA GLY A 94 -4.73 11.59 18.06
C GLY A 94 -4.16 11.97 16.69
N LEU A 95 -2.94 12.52 16.65
CA LEU A 95 -2.24 12.86 15.41
C LEU A 95 -1.98 11.62 14.55
N ILE A 96 -1.53 10.50 15.14
CA ILE A 96 -1.31 9.23 14.42
C ILE A 96 -2.60 8.76 13.77
N ILE A 97 -3.73 8.80 14.49
CA ILE A 97 -5.04 8.41 13.97
C ILE A 97 -5.44 9.31 12.80
N VAL A 98 -5.27 10.63 12.93
CA VAL A 98 -5.57 11.59 11.86
C VAL A 98 -4.70 11.35 10.63
N ILE A 99 -3.41 11.10 10.80
CA ILE A 99 -2.50 10.79 9.70
C ILE A 99 -2.89 9.48 9.02
N MET A 100 -3.25 8.45 9.78
CA MET A 100 -3.73 7.18 9.23
C MET A 100 -5.01 7.35 8.42
N TRP A 101 -5.94 8.18 8.91
CA TRP A 101 -7.17 8.54 8.19
C TRP A 101 -6.86 9.32 6.91
N LEU A 102 -5.93 10.27 6.98
CA LEU A 102 -5.47 11.06 5.83
C LEU A 102 -4.80 10.16 4.78
N LYS A 103 -3.98 9.20 5.20
CA LYS A 103 -3.35 8.20 4.34
C LYS A 103 -4.37 7.33 3.61
N ALA A 104 -5.40 6.88 4.33
CA ALA A 104 -6.49 6.13 3.73
C ALA A 104 -7.17 6.94 2.62
N ARG A 105 -7.39 8.25 2.83
CA ARG A 105 -7.95 9.17 1.82
C ARG A 105 -7.02 9.42 0.65
N GLY A 106 -5.78 9.75 0.93
CA GLY A 106 -4.76 10.08 -0.06
C GLY A 106 -4.56 8.95 -1.06
N ASN A 107 -4.64 7.69 -0.62
CA ASN A 107 -4.52 6.53 -1.50
C ASN A 107 -5.58 6.50 -2.62
N PHE A 108 -6.84 6.83 -2.32
CA PHE A 108 -7.89 6.90 -3.35
C PHE A 108 -7.70 8.09 -4.28
N ILE A 109 -7.30 9.25 -3.75
CA ILE A 109 -7.06 10.46 -4.54
C ILE A 109 -5.89 10.26 -5.49
N PHE A 110 -4.78 9.72 -4.99
CA PHE A 110 -3.60 9.44 -5.82
C PHE A 110 -3.91 8.42 -6.93
N THR A 111 -4.68 7.38 -6.59
CA THR A 111 -5.12 6.39 -7.60
C THR A 111 -6.04 7.04 -8.63
N ASP A 112 -6.95 7.92 -8.23
CA ASP A 112 -7.83 8.65 -9.15
C ASP A 112 -7.05 9.58 -10.09
N CYS A 113 -6.03 10.28 -9.58
CA CYS A 113 -5.14 11.13 -10.39
C CYS A 113 -4.45 10.32 -11.50
N ILE A 114 -4.02 9.10 -11.19
CA ILE A 114 -3.35 8.20 -12.15
C ILE A 114 -4.37 7.63 -13.15
N VAL A 115 -5.47 7.05 -12.65
CA VAL A 115 -6.44 6.32 -13.50
C VAL A 115 -7.14 7.26 -14.48
N ARG A 116 -7.51 8.46 -14.03
CA ARG A 116 -8.24 9.43 -14.84
C ARG A 116 -7.36 10.50 -15.46
N ASN A 117 -6.05 10.46 -15.21
CA ASN A 117 -5.08 11.44 -15.69
C ASN A 117 -5.41 12.90 -15.34
N ARG A 118 -6.03 13.15 -14.17
CA ARG A 118 -6.51 14.49 -13.76
C ARG A 118 -5.91 14.92 -12.43
N ALA A 119 -5.54 16.20 -12.31
CA ALA A 119 -5.06 16.78 -11.05
C ALA A 119 -6.22 17.33 -10.20
N ALA A 120 -7.15 16.46 -9.79
CA ALA A 120 -8.30 16.84 -8.98
C ALA A 120 -8.22 16.25 -7.57
N ILE A 121 -8.18 17.11 -6.53
CA ILE A 121 -8.16 16.66 -5.13
C ILE A 121 -9.57 16.62 -4.53
N VAL A 122 -10.38 17.66 -4.79
CA VAL A 122 -11.65 17.88 -4.10
C VAL A 122 -12.74 16.89 -4.52
N GLU A 123 -12.85 16.60 -5.82
CA GLU A 123 -13.87 15.66 -6.32
C GLU A 123 -13.65 14.25 -5.78
N PRO A 124 -12.45 13.63 -5.88
CA PRO A 124 -12.25 12.28 -5.37
C PRO A 124 -12.34 12.24 -3.84
N TRP A 125 -11.97 13.32 -3.16
CA TRP A 125 -12.13 13.42 -1.70
C TRP A 125 -13.60 13.25 -1.26
N ARG A 126 -14.52 13.90 -1.97
CA ARG A 126 -15.97 13.81 -1.69
C ARG A 126 -16.55 12.48 -2.17
N GLU A 127 -16.18 12.05 -3.37
CA GLU A 127 -16.72 10.84 -4.00
C GLU A 127 -16.36 9.56 -3.23
N TYR A 128 -15.10 9.43 -2.82
CA TYR A 128 -14.61 8.26 -2.09
C TYR A 128 -14.79 8.39 -0.57
N ARG A 129 -15.57 9.40 -0.07
CA ARG A 129 -15.77 9.64 1.38
C ARG A 129 -16.19 8.36 2.12
N LYS A 130 -17.22 7.68 1.65
CA LYS A 130 -17.72 6.46 2.34
C LYS A 130 -16.71 5.30 2.29
N LYS A 131 -16.00 5.13 1.18
CA LYS A 131 -15.07 4.01 0.96
C LYS A 131 -13.75 4.17 1.70
N GLY A 132 -13.18 5.37 1.70
CA GLY A 132 -11.98 5.67 2.50
C GLY A 132 -12.22 5.58 4.01
N ASN A 133 -13.42 5.92 4.51
CA ASN A 133 -13.76 5.69 5.93
C ASN A 133 -13.85 4.19 6.25
N SER A 134 -14.45 3.39 5.37
CA SER A 134 -14.49 1.92 5.54
C SER A 134 -13.10 1.31 5.51
N TYR A 135 -12.21 1.81 4.66
CA TYR A 135 -10.80 1.39 4.63
C TYR A 135 -10.13 1.74 5.96
N PHE A 136 -10.17 3.01 6.37
CA PHE A 136 -9.60 3.45 7.65
C PHE A 136 -10.08 2.62 8.85
N LEU A 137 -11.41 2.43 8.99
CA LEU A 137 -11.98 1.64 10.09
C LEU A 137 -11.55 0.18 10.05
N PHE A 138 -11.43 -0.41 8.85
CA PHE A 138 -10.93 -1.78 8.70
C PHE A 138 -9.47 -1.91 9.14
N PHE A 139 -8.59 -0.98 8.74
CA PHE A 139 -7.21 -0.97 9.22
C PHE A 139 -7.12 -0.74 10.72
N LEU A 140 -7.96 0.12 11.28
CA LEU A 140 -7.99 0.39 12.71
C LEU A 140 -8.40 -0.86 13.49
N ALA A 141 -9.45 -1.54 13.04
CA ALA A 141 -9.90 -2.81 13.61
C ALA A 141 -8.86 -3.91 13.46
N LEU A 142 -8.16 -3.98 12.32
CA LEU A 142 -7.10 -4.96 12.08
C LEU A 142 -5.90 -4.73 13.00
N ILE A 143 -5.46 -3.48 13.17
CA ILE A 143 -4.38 -3.13 14.11
C ILE A 143 -4.79 -3.47 15.55
N LEU A 144 -6.03 -3.17 15.94
CA LEU A 144 -6.54 -3.51 17.27
C LEU A 144 -6.58 -5.04 17.48
N ALA A 145 -7.06 -5.80 16.50
CA ALA A 145 -7.09 -7.26 16.57
C ALA A 145 -5.68 -7.86 16.69
N VAL A 146 -4.73 -7.33 15.92
CA VAL A 146 -3.31 -7.69 16.02
C VAL A 146 -2.74 -7.35 17.41
N LEU A 147 -3.05 -6.17 17.95
CA LEU A 147 -2.59 -5.77 19.29
C LEU A 147 -3.15 -6.69 20.38
N VAL A 148 -4.43 -7.04 20.31
CA VAL A 148 -5.07 -7.97 21.25
C VAL A 148 -4.43 -9.35 21.16
N LEU A 149 -4.20 -9.86 19.94
CA LEU A 149 -3.52 -11.15 19.74
C LEU A 149 -2.08 -11.11 20.30
N ALA A 150 -1.34 -10.02 20.09
CA ALA A 150 -0.01 -9.82 20.66
C ALA A 150 -0.04 -9.81 22.20
N ALA A 151 -1.00 -9.11 22.80
CA ALA A 151 -1.16 -9.06 24.25
C ALA A 151 -1.49 -10.45 24.82
N ILE A 152 -2.35 -11.24 24.17
CA ILE A 152 -2.67 -12.61 24.58
C ILE A 152 -1.43 -13.51 24.50
N MET A 153 -0.70 -13.48 23.38
CA MET A 153 0.51 -14.29 23.22
C MET A 153 1.60 -13.91 24.23
N LEU A 154 1.75 -12.61 24.52
CA LEU A 154 2.68 -12.13 25.55
C LEU A 154 2.23 -12.53 26.96
N ALA A 155 0.93 -12.47 27.27
CA ALA A 155 0.40 -12.91 28.56
C ALA A 155 0.63 -14.40 28.79
N ILE A 156 0.41 -15.23 27.77
CA ILE A 156 0.71 -16.67 27.79
C ILE A 156 2.21 -16.90 28.03
N PHE A 157 3.06 -16.15 27.32
CA PHE A 157 4.50 -16.25 27.47
C PHE A 157 4.98 -15.93 28.88
N VAL A 158 4.49 -14.83 29.47
CA VAL A 158 4.82 -14.43 30.84
C VAL A 158 4.29 -15.45 31.85
N ALA A 159 3.08 -15.99 31.65
CA ALA A 159 2.51 -17.02 32.51
C ALA A 159 3.34 -18.31 32.51
N ILE A 160 3.75 -18.79 31.32
CA ILE A 160 4.61 -19.96 31.19
C ILE A 160 5.99 -19.70 31.82
N GLY A 161 6.56 -18.51 31.59
CA GLY A 161 7.83 -18.11 32.19
C GLY A 161 7.76 -18.04 33.72
N TRP A 162 6.66 -17.54 34.27
CA TRP A 162 6.44 -17.49 35.72
C TRP A 162 6.36 -18.88 36.33
N VAL A 163 5.57 -19.78 35.75
CA VAL A 163 5.44 -21.18 36.21
C VAL A 163 6.77 -21.93 36.05
N GLY A 164 7.45 -21.77 34.91
CA GLY A 164 8.73 -22.41 34.62
C GLY A 164 9.88 -21.95 35.53
N HIS A 165 9.88 -20.68 35.95
CA HIS A 165 10.84 -20.16 36.93
C HIS A 165 10.62 -20.78 38.32
N HIS A 166 9.37 -20.96 38.75
CA HIS A 166 9.06 -21.63 40.03
C HIS A 166 9.40 -23.12 40.00
N ALA A 167 9.24 -23.77 38.83
CA ALA A 167 9.59 -25.17 38.65
C ALA A 167 11.09 -25.43 38.41
N ARG A 168 11.93 -24.39 38.23
CA ARG A 168 13.39 -24.48 37.93
C ARG A 168 13.78 -25.30 36.68
N GLU A 169 12.81 -25.70 35.86
CA GLU A 169 12.99 -26.64 34.74
C GLU A 169 12.91 -25.99 33.35
N MET A 170 12.76 -24.67 33.26
CA MET A 170 12.64 -24.02 31.96
C MET A 170 13.99 -23.95 31.24
N SER A 171 14.23 -24.91 30.33
CA SER A 171 15.41 -24.93 29.46
C SER A 171 15.44 -23.67 28.59
N SER A 172 16.60 -22.99 28.60
CA SER A 172 16.86 -21.78 27.80
C SER A 172 16.51 -21.98 26.30
N THR A 173 16.64 -23.22 25.81
CA THR A 173 16.28 -23.61 24.44
C THR A 173 14.79 -23.43 24.12
N VAL A 174 13.89 -23.73 25.05
CA VAL A 174 12.43 -23.60 24.84
C VAL A 174 12.02 -22.12 24.77
N PHE A 175 12.64 -21.29 25.62
CA PHE A 175 12.40 -19.85 25.63
C PHE A 175 12.85 -19.17 24.33
N ILE A 176 14.06 -19.50 23.85
CA ILE A 176 14.60 -19.00 22.58
C ILE A 176 13.75 -19.49 21.41
N GLY A 177 13.36 -20.76 21.39
CA GLY A 177 12.51 -21.33 20.35
C GLY A 177 11.15 -20.64 20.23
N PHE A 178 10.51 -20.33 21.37
CA PHE A 178 9.25 -19.61 21.39
C PHE A 178 9.38 -18.16 20.91
N LEU A 179 10.44 -17.45 21.30
CA LEU A 179 10.70 -16.10 20.82
C LEU A 179 10.94 -16.06 19.30
N LEU A 180 11.69 -17.01 18.75
CA LEU A 180 11.89 -17.14 17.31
C LEU A 180 10.57 -17.44 16.59
N PHE A 181 9.75 -18.33 17.15
CA PHE A 181 8.41 -18.62 16.61
C PHE A 181 7.53 -17.37 16.58
N LEU A 182 7.46 -16.61 17.69
CA LEU A 182 6.70 -15.36 17.73
C LEU A 182 7.21 -14.35 16.70
N PHE A 183 8.53 -14.20 16.57
CA PHE A 183 9.13 -13.28 15.61
C PHE A 183 8.74 -13.64 14.17
N VAL A 184 8.89 -14.91 13.78
CA VAL A 184 8.52 -15.40 12.45
C VAL A 184 7.01 -15.27 12.21
N PHE A 185 6.20 -15.60 13.21
CA PHE A 185 4.74 -15.47 13.14
C PHE A 185 4.30 -14.02 12.90
N TRP A 186 4.84 -13.07 13.67
CA TRP A 186 4.54 -11.63 13.53
C TRP A 186 5.03 -11.04 12.21
N ILE A 187 6.19 -11.48 11.72
CA ILE A 187 6.67 -11.08 10.40
C ILE A 187 5.76 -11.62 9.30
N SER A 188 5.40 -12.90 9.36
CA SER A 188 4.55 -13.55 8.36
C SER A 188 3.18 -12.87 8.27
N ILE A 189 2.51 -12.64 9.41
CA ILE A 189 1.20 -11.97 9.44
C ILE A 189 1.31 -10.52 8.95
N GLY A 190 2.39 -9.81 9.31
CA GLY A 190 2.66 -8.45 8.85
C GLY A 190 2.82 -8.36 7.34
N ILE A 191 3.63 -9.25 6.75
CA ILE A 191 3.81 -9.34 5.29
C ILE A 191 2.48 -9.67 4.61
N PHE A 192 1.75 -10.67 5.10
CA PHE A 192 0.45 -11.05 4.55
C PHE A 192 -0.54 -9.88 4.54
N ILE A 193 -0.70 -9.20 5.68
CA ILE A 193 -1.56 -8.02 5.80
C ILE A 193 -1.09 -6.93 4.83
N ALA A 194 0.21 -6.64 4.76
CA ALA A 194 0.74 -5.60 3.88
C ALA A 194 0.47 -5.88 2.39
N VAL A 195 0.64 -7.13 1.96
CA VAL A 195 0.36 -7.56 0.59
C VAL A 195 -1.14 -7.41 0.27
N VAL A 196 -2.01 -7.98 1.11
CA VAL A 196 -3.46 -7.92 0.90
C VAL A 196 -3.94 -6.46 0.86
N SER A 197 -3.52 -5.66 1.84
CA SER A 197 -3.81 -4.23 1.96
C SER A 197 -3.46 -3.44 0.70
N TYR A 198 -2.35 -3.81 0.05
CA TYR A 198 -1.87 -3.12 -1.13
C TYR A 198 -2.76 -3.37 -2.35
N PHE A 199 -3.26 -4.60 -2.50
CA PHE A 199 -4.16 -5.00 -3.58
C PHE A 199 -5.64 -4.66 -3.31
N MET A 200 -6.02 -4.48 -2.04
CA MET A 200 -7.37 -4.02 -1.67
C MET A 200 -7.71 -2.66 -2.27
N LEU A 201 -6.74 -1.75 -2.39
CA LEU A 201 -6.98 -0.39 -2.89
C LEU A 201 -7.52 -0.38 -4.34
N PRO A 202 -6.86 -1.01 -5.35
CA PRO A 202 -7.41 -1.15 -6.70
C PRO A 202 -8.82 -1.77 -6.74
N VAL A 203 -9.04 -2.82 -5.96
CA VAL A 203 -10.34 -3.53 -5.90
C VAL A 203 -11.44 -2.62 -5.37
N MET A 204 -11.18 -1.92 -4.26
CA MET A 204 -12.11 -0.96 -3.67
C MET A 204 -12.37 0.24 -4.57
N TYR A 205 -11.35 0.70 -5.29
CA TYR A 205 -11.48 1.78 -6.26
C TYR A 205 -12.41 1.40 -7.42
N ARG A 206 -12.22 0.20 -8.00
CA ARG A 206 -13.02 -0.29 -9.13
C ARG A 206 -14.45 -0.66 -8.74
N ARG A 207 -14.61 -1.56 -7.76
CA ARG A 207 -15.92 -2.15 -7.43
C ARG A 207 -16.74 -1.31 -6.46
N ARG A 208 -16.15 -0.28 -5.86
CA ARG A 208 -16.78 0.53 -4.82
C ARG A 208 -17.38 -0.35 -3.70
N CYS A 209 -16.70 -1.43 -3.33
CA CYS A 209 -17.12 -2.36 -2.27
C CYS A 209 -16.64 -1.90 -0.88
N ARG A 210 -17.08 -2.61 0.17
CA ARG A 210 -16.57 -2.39 1.55
C ARG A 210 -15.18 -3.01 1.71
N ALA A 211 -14.40 -2.52 2.68
CA ALA A 211 -13.05 -3.02 2.90
C ALA A 211 -13.00 -4.53 3.23
N LEU A 212 -13.95 -5.04 4.01
CA LEU A 212 -14.00 -6.47 4.35
C LEU A 212 -14.25 -7.36 3.12
N GLU A 213 -15.10 -6.91 2.20
CA GLU A 213 -15.42 -7.62 0.96
C GLU A 213 -14.19 -7.64 0.04
N ALA A 214 -13.52 -6.49 -0.12
CA ALA A 214 -12.27 -6.41 -0.87
C ALA A 214 -11.16 -7.28 -0.25
N PHE A 215 -11.07 -7.34 1.08
CA PHE A 215 -10.12 -8.20 1.78
C PHE A 215 -10.36 -9.66 1.42
N ARG A 216 -11.59 -10.15 1.57
CA ARG A 216 -11.95 -11.54 1.24
C ARG A 216 -11.62 -11.87 -0.22
N ASP A 217 -12.03 -11.01 -1.15
CA ASP A 217 -11.77 -11.22 -2.57
C ASP A 217 -10.27 -11.28 -2.89
N VAL A 218 -9.47 -10.37 -2.34
CA VAL A 218 -8.02 -10.33 -2.56
C VAL A 218 -7.35 -11.54 -1.91
N THR A 219 -7.75 -11.94 -0.70
CA THR A 219 -7.19 -13.14 -0.06
C THR A 219 -7.47 -14.39 -0.88
N GLN A 220 -8.68 -14.54 -1.43
CA GLN A 220 -9.04 -15.64 -2.30
C GLN A 220 -8.25 -15.60 -3.62
N LEU A 221 -8.01 -14.40 -4.16
CA LEU A 221 -7.20 -14.22 -5.36
C LEU A 221 -5.74 -14.64 -5.15
N ILE A 222 -5.16 -14.25 -4.02
CA ILE A 222 -3.79 -14.65 -3.64
C ILE A 222 -3.71 -16.15 -3.42
N ALA A 223 -4.70 -16.74 -2.74
CA ALA A 223 -4.75 -18.18 -2.51
C ALA A 223 -4.87 -19.00 -3.81
N ARG A 224 -5.52 -18.44 -4.85
CA ARG A 224 -5.66 -19.12 -6.15
C ARG A 224 -4.36 -19.13 -6.95
N ASN A 225 -3.54 -18.07 -6.88
CA ASN A 225 -2.34 -17.90 -7.69
C ASN A 225 -1.11 -17.47 -6.86
N PRO A 226 -0.70 -18.21 -5.81
CA PRO A 226 0.30 -17.74 -4.84
C PRO A 226 1.67 -17.46 -5.49
N GLY A 227 2.09 -18.27 -6.46
CA GLY A 227 3.39 -18.12 -7.12
C GLY A 227 3.57 -16.76 -7.81
N SER A 228 2.55 -16.29 -8.52
CA SER A 228 2.59 -14.98 -9.19
C SER A 228 2.65 -13.82 -8.20
N PHE A 229 1.97 -13.93 -7.05
CA PHE A 229 2.03 -12.92 -6.00
C PHE A 229 3.37 -12.92 -5.26
N VAL A 230 4.00 -14.09 -5.05
CA VAL A 230 5.36 -14.18 -4.50
C VAL A 230 6.36 -13.52 -5.44
N LEU A 231 6.31 -13.83 -6.74
CA LEU A 231 7.20 -13.23 -7.73
C LEU A 231 6.98 -11.72 -7.85
N PHE A 232 5.73 -11.26 -7.77
CA PHE A 232 5.39 -9.83 -7.67
C PHE A 232 6.01 -9.19 -6.42
N CYS A 233 5.94 -9.85 -5.26
CA CYS A 233 6.55 -9.35 -4.02
C CYS A 233 8.08 -9.25 -4.14
N LEU A 234 8.74 -10.27 -4.70
CA LEU A 234 10.19 -10.26 -4.94
C LEU A 234 10.59 -9.12 -5.87
N PHE A 235 9.93 -8.98 -7.02
CA PHE A 235 10.20 -7.89 -7.96
C PHE A 235 9.95 -6.52 -7.33
N ARG A 236 8.92 -6.40 -6.50
CA ARG A 236 8.62 -5.16 -5.78
C ARG A 236 9.69 -4.82 -4.73
N ILE A 237 10.25 -5.79 -4.02
CA ILE A 237 11.37 -5.55 -3.10
C ILE A 237 12.55 -4.95 -3.86
N VAL A 238 12.87 -5.50 -5.04
CA VAL A 238 13.93 -4.96 -5.91
C VAL A 238 13.61 -3.52 -6.34
N LEU A 239 12.36 -3.24 -6.74
CA LEU A 239 11.96 -1.88 -7.10
C LEU A 239 12.05 -0.90 -5.92
N ILE A 240 11.63 -1.32 -4.72
CA ILE A 240 11.74 -0.48 -3.52
C ILE A 240 13.22 -0.19 -3.21
N LEU A 241 14.09 -1.20 -3.30
CA LEU A 241 15.53 -1.01 -3.12
C LEU A 241 16.10 -0.02 -4.14
N ALA A 242 15.68 -0.13 -5.42
CA ALA A 242 16.07 0.82 -6.46
C ALA A 242 15.59 2.25 -6.15
N VAL A 243 14.35 2.41 -5.69
CA VAL A 243 13.79 3.71 -5.27
C VAL A 243 14.57 4.29 -4.08
N VAL A 244 14.92 3.47 -3.09
CA VAL A 244 15.73 3.90 -1.93
C VAL A 244 17.13 4.33 -2.37
N MET A 245 17.78 3.56 -3.25
CA MET A 245 19.09 3.90 -3.81
C MET A 245 19.04 5.23 -4.57
N ILE A 246 18.10 5.39 -5.50
CA ILE A 246 17.93 6.63 -6.27
C ILE A 246 17.59 7.80 -5.34
N GLY A 247 16.68 7.60 -4.38
CA GLY A 247 16.29 8.63 -3.41
C GLY A 247 17.47 9.07 -2.54
N THR A 248 18.35 8.15 -2.15
CA THR A 248 19.56 8.45 -1.37
C THR A 248 20.53 9.29 -2.21
N ILE A 249 20.78 8.90 -3.47
CA ILE A 249 21.65 9.66 -4.39
C ILE A 249 21.12 11.07 -4.62
N VAL A 250 19.81 11.20 -4.90
CA VAL A 250 19.14 12.49 -5.09
C VAL A 250 19.21 13.36 -3.83
N SER A 251 19.03 12.76 -2.64
CA SER A 251 19.15 13.48 -1.36
C SER A 251 20.56 14.01 -1.13
N CYS A 252 21.59 13.21 -1.44
CA CYS A 252 22.98 13.65 -1.36
C CYS A 252 23.28 14.76 -2.37
N ALA A 253 22.80 14.65 -3.61
CA ALA A 253 23.01 15.64 -4.66
C ALA A 253 22.29 16.98 -4.40
N THR A 254 21.15 16.95 -3.72
CA THR A 254 20.32 18.12 -3.44
C THR A 254 20.58 18.74 -2.05
N CYS A 255 21.72 18.42 -1.43
CA CYS A 255 22.12 18.95 -0.11
C CYS A 255 21.02 18.76 0.96
N CYS A 256 20.46 17.55 1.06
CA CYS A 256 19.38 17.17 1.97
C CYS A 256 18.03 17.91 1.77
N THR A 257 17.87 18.75 0.74
CA THR A 257 16.57 19.38 0.46
C THR A 257 15.51 18.35 0.03
N ALA A 258 15.92 17.27 -0.65
CA ALA A 258 15.03 16.13 -0.94
C ALA A 258 14.72 15.25 0.30
N ALA A 259 15.34 15.51 1.46
CA ALA A 259 14.92 14.91 2.72
C ALA A 259 13.66 15.58 3.29
N LEU A 260 13.29 16.77 2.80
CA LEU A 260 12.00 17.37 3.13
C LEU A 260 10.87 16.49 2.57
N PRO A 261 9.91 16.09 3.41
CA PRO A 261 9.00 14.98 3.11
C PRO A 261 8.10 15.25 1.90
N TYR A 262 7.78 16.51 1.61
CA TYR A 262 7.01 16.90 0.42
C TYR A 262 7.90 17.04 -0.82
N ILE A 263 9.05 17.71 -0.69
CA ILE A 263 9.96 17.97 -1.83
C ILE A 263 10.50 16.65 -2.36
N GLY A 264 10.93 15.74 -1.47
CA GLY A 264 11.31 14.40 -1.87
C GLY A 264 10.18 13.67 -2.60
N THR A 265 8.93 13.81 -2.15
CA THR A 265 7.80 13.16 -2.84
C THR A 265 7.60 13.69 -4.25
N VAL A 266 7.73 15.00 -4.42
CA VAL A 266 7.58 15.67 -5.73
C VAL A 266 8.70 15.26 -6.68
N ILE A 267 9.94 15.11 -6.19
CA ILE A 267 11.08 14.66 -7.00
C ILE A 267 10.95 13.18 -7.36
N LEU A 268 10.57 12.32 -6.41
CA LEU A 268 10.37 10.88 -6.63
C LEU A 268 8.99 10.53 -7.22
N LEU A 269 8.20 11.53 -7.62
CA LEU A 269 6.84 11.34 -8.15
C LEU A 269 6.78 10.36 -9.34
N PRO A 270 7.69 10.40 -10.34
CA PRO A 270 7.67 9.43 -11.45
C PRO A 270 7.77 7.99 -10.95
N LEU A 271 8.59 7.73 -9.92
CA LEU A 271 8.77 6.40 -9.36
C LEU A 271 7.49 5.93 -8.65
N PHE A 272 6.86 6.81 -7.86
CA PHE A 272 5.61 6.47 -7.17
C PHE A 272 4.44 6.23 -8.13
N VAL A 273 4.34 7.03 -9.20
CA VAL A 273 3.34 6.84 -10.25
C VAL A 273 3.58 5.53 -11.00
N CYS A 274 4.84 5.20 -11.31
CA CYS A 274 5.20 3.93 -11.96
C CYS A 274 4.85 2.73 -11.06
N LEU A 275 5.23 2.77 -9.78
CA LEU A 275 4.91 1.72 -8.81
C LEU A 275 3.41 1.51 -8.65
N ARG A 276 2.61 2.58 -8.63
CA ARG A 276 1.15 2.45 -8.56
C ARG A 276 0.56 1.93 -9.86
N SER A 277 0.98 2.45 -11.01
CA SER A 277 0.53 1.99 -12.32
C SER A 277 0.83 0.51 -12.54
N PHE A 278 2.02 0.05 -12.12
CA PHE A 278 2.43 -1.35 -12.18
C PHE A 278 1.46 -2.28 -11.42
N VAL A 279 1.00 -1.86 -10.25
CA VAL A 279 0.01 -2.63 -9.47
C VAL A 279 -1.32 -2.73 -10.18
N LEU A 280 -1.80 -1.61 -10.71
CA LEU A 280 -3.08 -1.55 -11.39
C LEU A 280 -3.08 -2.47 -12.63
N LEU A 281 -1.96 -2.47 -13.38
CA LEU A 281 -1.77 -3.32 -14.54
C LEU A 281 -1.55 -4.79 -14.19
N PHE A 282 -0.84 -5.10 -13.10
CA PHE A 282 -0.70 -6.47 -12.62
C PHE A 282 -2.06 -7.05 -12.20
N VAL A 283 -2.84 -6.28 -11.44
CA VAL A 283 -4.18 -6.67 -10.98
C VAL A 283 -5.16 -6.85 -12.15
N ARG A 284 -5.00 -6.08 -13.24
CA ARG A 284 -5.76 -6.26 -14.49
C ARG A 284 -5.55 -7.63 -15.13
N GLN A 285 -4.34 -8.21 -15.04
CA GLN A 285 -4.07 -9.56 -15.57
C GLN A 285 -4.79 -10.66 -14.80
N CYS A 286 -5.12 -10.43 -13.54
CA CYS A 286 -5.81 -11.39 -12.69
C CYS A 286 -7.30 -11.55 -13.01
N GLY A 287 -7.87 -10.67 -13.85
CA GLY A 287 -9.22 -10.84 -14.40
C GLY A 287 -9.93 -9.52 -14.74
N PRO A 288 -11.00 -9.57 -15.57
CA PRO A 288 -11.71 -8.38 -16.05
C PRO A 288 -12.41 -7.60 -14.93
N ASN A 289 -12.81 -8.28 -13.85
CA ASN A 289 -13.44 -7.65 -12.68
C ASN A 289 -12.49 -6.75 -11.86
N TYR A 290 -11.21 -6.74 -12.22
CA TYR A 290 -10.15 -5.99 -11.56
C TYR A 290 -9.58 -4.87 -12.43
N ASP A 291 -10.02 -4.75 -13.69
CA ASP A 291 -9.58 -3.69 -14.59
C ASP A 291 -10.18 -2.34 -14.19
N VAL A 292 -9.33 -1.44 -13.69
CA VAL A 292 -9.74 -0.09 -13.28
C VAL A 292 -10.18 0.80 -14.45
N TRP A 293 -9.67 0.53 -15.66
CA TRP A 293 -9.96 1.31 -16.87
C TRP A 293 -11.15 0.79 -17.67
N ALA A 294 -11.72 -0.37 -17.32
CA ALA A 294 -12.80 -0.98 -18.10
C ALA A 294 -14.09 -0.13 -18.26
N ASN A 295 -14.32 0.89 -17.41
CA ASN A 295 -15.47 1.81 -17.57
C ASN A 295 -15.08 3.17 -18.14
N TYR A 296 -13.78 3.50 -18.10
CA TYR A 296 -13.28 4.80 -18.50
C TYR A 296 -11.78 4.69 -18.77
N THR A 297 -11.41 4.89 -20.03
CA THR A 297 -10.02 4.91 -20.47
C THR A 297 -9.73 6.25 -21.12
N PRO A 298 -8.84 7.08 -20.54
CA PRO A 298 -8.34 8.26 -21.22
C PRO A 298 -7.78 7.89 -22.60
N PRO A 299 -8.02 8.71 -23.65
CA PRO A 299 -7.59 8.40 -25.01
C PRO A 299 -6.08 8.21 -25.11
N GLU A 300 -5.31 8.93 -24.29
CA GLU A 300 -3.85 8.81 -24.18
C GLU A 300 -3.39 7.42 -23.74
N PHE A 301 -4.21 6.70 -22.96
CA PHE A 301 -3.85 5.38 -22.42
C PHE A 301 -4.22 4.24 -23.36
N LEU A 302 -5.13 4.46 -24.32
CA LEU A 302 -5.55 3.42 -25.28
C LEU A 302 -4.37 2.74 -25.99
N PRO A 303 -3.35 3.46 -26.51
CA PRO A 303 -2.21 2.81 -27.16
C PRO A 303 -1.39 1.92 -26.23
N VAL A 304 -1.36 2.22 -24.93
CA VAL A 304 -0.60 1.44 -23.92
C VAL A 304 -1.42 0.27 -23.39
N LEU A 305 -2.73 0.45 -23.25
CA LEU A 305 -3.63 -0.55 -22.67
C LEU A 305 -4.15 -1.56 -23.71
N SER A 306 -4.08 -1.21 -25.01
CA SER A 306 -4.47 -2.06 -26.15
C SER A 306 -3.32 -2.88 -26.75
N SER A 307 -2.09 -2.77 -26.24
CA SER A 307 -0.98 -3.70 -26.57
C SER A 307 -1.10 -5.07 -25.86
N GLY A 308 -2.23 -5.36 -25.22
CA GLY A 308 -2.68 -6.69 -24.77
C GLY A 308 -3.60 -7.34 -25.81
N PRO A 309 -3.74 -8.68 -25.83
CA PRO A 309 -4.32 -9.42 -26.95
C PRO A 309 -5.74 -8.94 -27.30
N PRO A 310 -6.13 -9.03 -28.59
CA PRO A 310 -7.41 -8.50 -29.06
C PRO A 310 -8.55 -9.17 -28.30
N VAL A 311 -9.42 -8.35 -27.72
CA VAL A 311 -10.78 -8.78 -27.40
C VAL A 311 -11.37 -9.27 -28.73
N PRO A 312 -11.81 -10.55 -28.85
CA PRO A 312 -12.46 -10.99 -30.06
C PRO A 312 -13.67 -10.07 -30.28
N PRO A 313 -13.85 -9.51 -31.50
CA PRO A 313 -14.99 -8.66 -31.78
C PRO A 313 -16.28 -9.44 -31.49
N PRO A 314 -17.36 -8.77 -31.03
CA PRO A 314 -18.65 -9.41 -30.96
C PRO A 314 -18.95 -9.96 -32.35
N SER A 315 -19.19 -11.26 -32.43
CA SER A 315 -19.51 -11.96 -33.67
C SER A 315 -20.79 -11.36 -34.26
N THR A 316 -20.63 -10.38 -35.14
CA THR A 316 -21.71 -9.90 -36.00
C THR A 316 -22.08 -11.07 -36.90
N SER A 317 -23.22 -11.69 -36.61
CA SER A 317 -23.79 -12.78 -37.39
C SER A 317 -23.82 -12.40 -38.87
N LEU A 318 -23.20 -13.22 -39.71
CA LEU A 318 -23.34 -13.20 -41.15
C LEU A 318 -24.83 -13.19 -41.52
N ASN A 319 -25.30 -12.14 -42.20
CA ASN A 319 -26.47 -12.27 -43.07
C ASN A 319 -26.00 -12.91 -44.39
N PRO A 320 -26.69 -13.95 -44.91
CA PRO A 320 -26.33 -14.56 -46.18
C PRO A 320 -26.66 -13.62 -47.36
N PRO A 321 -25.95 -13.74 -48.50
CA PRO A 321 -26.11 -12.83 -49.64
C PRO A 321 -27.44 -13.06 -50.37
N SER A 322 -28.16 -11.96 -50.61
CA SER A 322 -29.28 -11.88 -51.53
C SER A 322 -28.84 -12.18 -52.97
N SER A 323 -29.53 -13.12 -53.60
CA SER A 323 -29.36 -13.54 -55.01
C SER A 323 -29.61 -12.39 -56.02
N PRO A 324 -29.00 -12.45 -57.22
CA PRO A 324 -29.02 -11.39 -58.23
C PRO A 324 -30.38 -11.23 -58.97
N PRO A 325 -30.59 -10.11 -59.69
CA PRO A 325 -31.93 -9.70 -60.14
C PRO A 325 -32.38 -10.28 -61.50
N ALA A 326 -33.68 -10.58 -61.53
CA ALA A 326 -34.70 -10.47 -62.59
C ALA A 326 -34.53 -11.13 -63.98
N SER A 327 -35.52 -11.97 -64.32
CA SER A 327 -35.99 -12.18 -65.70
C SER A 327 -37.52 -12.37 -65.72
N THR A 328 -38.28 -11.32 -66.01
CA THR A 328 -39.42 -11.19 -66.97
C THR A 328 -40.26 -9.97 -66.64
#